data_AF-A0A1H8QKD9-F1
#
_entry.id   AF-A0A1H8QKD9-F1
#
_cell.length_a   1.000
_cell.length_b   1.000
_cell.length_c   1.000
_cell.angle_alpha   90.00
_cell.angle_beta   90.00
_cell.angle_gamma   90.00
#
_symmetry.space_group_name_H-M   'P 1'
#
loop_
_entity.id
_entity.type
_entity.pdbx_description
1 polymer ?
#
loop_
_entity_poly.entity_id
_entity_poly.type
_entity_poly.pdbx_seq_one_letter_code
_entity_poly.pdbx_strand_id
1 'polypeptide(L)'
;MIKKIIIFACLFLSLVSFAQEGTASPYSFYGIGDIRFKGTVESRSMGGVAVEQDSIHINLENPASYSNLKLTSFTIGGTYNSTNLKTDSQSAKATRTTLDYLAVGLPLGKFGVGFGLIPYSSVGYKIESISGDNTDNSRRFNGTGGLNKAFLGVGYKIATNFSIGADVNYNFGKIETNSLEFIPNVSAGTSEFNSADLSGVNFNIGMMYQTKINKKLSVFSSVNYTLQGNLKSQNTRNIATVIYDSSFNLQIVDPLGEQTNQTDVKLPSRLSVSAGIGESKKWVFGGKIAYQKNSGQQNYYNIADNVGYGRYGSVSLGGYYIPNYNSFTSYAKRIVYRGGLRYEKTGLMVNSQSINDMGLTLGLGLPLNGTFSNVNIGFELGKKGTTESNLVQENYTNLSVSFSLNDTWFVKRKFN
;
A
#
# COMPACT_ATOMS: atom_id res chain seq x y z
N MET A 1 -1.95 32.11 15.49
CA MET A 1 -1.32 30.91 14.86
C MET A 1 -1.62 29.62 15.61
N ILE A 2 -1.46 29.57 16.94
CA ILE A 2 -1.73 28.37 17.76
C ILE A 2 -3.12 27.75 17.55
N LYS A 3 -4.20 28.55 17.50
CA LYS A 3 -5.56 28.03 17.23
C LYS A 3 -5.70 27.32 15.88
N LYS A 4 -5.01 27.78 14.83
CA LYS A 4 -5.02 27.14 13.50
C LYS A 4 -4.22 25.83 13.50
N ILE A 5 -3.11 25.79 14.23
CA ILE A 5 -2.29 24.58 14.41
C ILE A 5 -3.06 23.53 15.20
N ILE A 6 -3.78 23.92 16.25
CA ILE A 6 -4.62 23.01 17.04
C ILE A 6 -5.77 22.45 16.18
N ILE A 7 -6.42 23.27 15.35
CA ILE A 7 -7.48 22.78 14.45
C ILE A 7 -6.90 21.77 13.43
N PHE A 8 -5.75 22.06 12.84
CA PHE A 8 -5.08 21.11 11.94
C PHE A 8 -4.65 19.84 12.68
N ALA A 9 -4.06 19.96 13.88
CA ALA A 9 -3.66 18.81 14.69
C ALA A 9 -4.87 17.96 15.11
N CYS A 10 -5.98 18.57 15.53
CA CYS A 10 -7.23 17.89 15.85
C CYS A 10 -7.86 17.22 14.62
N LEU A 11 -7.78 17.85 13.44
CA LEU A 11 -8.23 17.25 12.18
C LEU A 11 -7.35 16.04 11.79
N PHE A 12 -6.03 16.14 11.98
CA PHE A 12 -5.13 15.00 11.76
C PHE A 12 -5.35 13.89 12.79
N LEU A 13 -5.56 14.23 14.07
CA LEU A 13 -5.86 13.27 15.14
C LEU A 13 -7.20 12.55 14.91
N SER A 14 -8.24 13.25 14.44
CA SER A 14 -9.51 12.62 14.12
C SER A 14 -9.40 11.69 12.92
N LEU A 15 -8.63 12.04 11.89
CA LEU A 15 -8.36 11.16 10.75
C LEU A 15 -7.60 9.88 11.15
N VAL A 16 -6.69 9.96 12.11
CA VAL A 16 -5.98 8.79 12.65
C VAL A 16 -6.92 7.84 13.40
N SER A 17 -7.93 8.36 14.11
CA SER A 17 -8.91 7.54 14.84
C SER A 17 -9.84 6.73 13.92
N PHE A 18 -10.11 7.20 12.69
CA PHE A 18 -10.96 6.49 11.72
C PHE A 18 -10.17 5.57 10.76
N ALA A 19 -8.83 5.55 10.82
CA ALA A 19 -7.96 4.82 9.91
C ALA A 19 -7.52 3.43 10.43
N GLN A 20 -8.15 2.90 11.47
CA GLN A 20 -7.69 1.68 12.15
C GLN A 20 -7.87 0.39 11.34
N GLU A 21 -8.78 0.35 10.38
CA GLU A 21 -8.95 -0.78 9.44
C GLU A 21 -8.53 -0.34 8.03
N GLY A 22 -7.34 -0.73 7.59
CA GLY A 22 -6.78 -0.30 6.31
C GLY A 22 -7.31 -1.04 5.09
N THR A 23 -8.08 -2.11 5.28
CA THR A 23 -8.71 -2.89 4.21
C THR A 23 -10.06 -3.47 4.67
N ALA A 24 -10.84 -3.97 3.72
CA ALA A 24 -12.06 -4.72 3.95
C ALA A 24 -12.05 -6.07 3.20
N SER A 25 -10.89 -6.47 2.68
CA SER A 25 -10.71 -7.67 1.86
C SER A 25 -10.69 -8.92 2.74
N PRO A 26 -11.57 -9.91 2.52
CA PRO A 26 -11.48 -11.21 3.17
C PRO A 26 -10.12 -11.91 2.96
N TYR A 27 -9.47 -11.66 1.81
CA TYR A 27 -8.13 -12.20 1.54
C TYR A 27 -7.03 -11.61 2.44
N SER A 28 -7.31 -10.54 3.17
CA SER A 28 -6.39 -9.98 4.17
C SER A 28 -6.24 -10.85 5.42
N PHE A 29 -7.03 -11.91 5.57
CA PHE A 29 -6.83 -12.96 6.57
C PHE A 29 -5.45 -13.64 6.44
N TYR A 30 -4.96 -13.77 5.20
CA TYR A 30 -3.77 -14.54 4.88
C TYR A 30 -2.48 -13.71 4.96
N GLY A 31 -1.37 -14.38 5.31
CA GLY A 31 -0.05 -13.78 5.49
C GLY A 31 -0.02 -12.67 6.54
N ILE A 32 0.64 -11.55 6.19
CA ILE A 32 0.67 -10.31 6.99
C ILE A 32 -0.43 -9.32 6.57
N GLY A 33 -1.47 -9.81 5.88
CA GLY A 33 -2.53 -9.00 5.29
C GLY A 33 -2.31 -8.64 3.83
N ASP A 34 -3.21 -7.82 3.30
CA ASP A 34 -3.17 -7.37 1.90
C ASP A 34 -2.08 -6.30 1.71
N ILE A 35 -1.27 -6.43 0.66
CA ILE A 35 -0.21 -5.46 0.35
C ILE A 35 -0.85 -4.19 -0.25
N ARG A 36 -0.90 -3.13 0.55
CA ARG A 36 -1.59 -1.88 0.19
C ARG A 36 -0.72 -0.95 -0.62
N PHE A 37 0.56 -0.85 -0.28
CA PHE A 37 1.43 0.13 -0.89
C PHE A 37 1.81 -0.27 -2.33
N LYS A 38 1.24 0.44 -3.30
CA LYS A 38 1.49 0.26 -4.74
C LYS A 38 2.21 1.46 -5.38
N GLY A 39 2.92 2.25 -4.58
CA GLY A 39 3.58 3.49 -4.97
C GLY A 39 2.79 4.75 -4.57
N THR A 40 3.31 5.92 -4.94
CA THR A 40 2.63 7.20 -4.69
C THR A 40 1.40 7.35 -5.57
N VAL A 41 0.51 8.30 -5.29
CA VAL A 41 -0.70 8.52 -6.10
C VAL A 41 -0.34 8.81 -7.57
N GLU A 42 0.77 9.50 -7.81
CA GLU A 42 1.30 9.76 -9.15
C GLU A 42 1.66 8.47 -9.88
N SER A 43 2.43 7.57 -9.26
CA SER A 43 2.82 6.30 -9.89
C SER A 43 1.64 5.34 -10.01
N ARG A 44 0.79 5.25 -8.98
CA ARG A 44 -0.46 4.47 -8.99
C ARG A 44 -1.39 4.88 -10.11
N SER A 45 -1.51 6.18 -10.39
CA SER A 45 -2.32 6.71 -11.51
C SER A 45 -1.77 6.35 -12.90
N MET A 46 -0.57 5.78 -12.96
CA MET A 46 0.09 5.24 -14.17
C MET A 46 0.24 3.71 -14.10
N GLY A 47 -0.69 3.01 -13.44
CA GLY A 47 -0.63 1.56 -13.25
C GLY A 47 0.51 1.09 -12.33
N GLY A 48 1.17 2.01 -11.60
CA GLY A 48 2.37 1.77 -10.81
C GLY A 48 3.68 1.94 -11.59
N VAL A 49 3.66 2.48 -12.82
CA VAL A 49 4.89 2.74 -13.58
C VAL A 49 5.57 4.00 -13.05
N ALA A 50 6.77 3.86 -12.48
CA ALA A 50 7.56 4.97 -11.93
C ALA A 50 9.00 4.94 -12.49
N VAL A 51 9.14 5.29 -13.77
CA VAL A 51 10.41 5.15 -14.51
C VAL A 51 11.13 6.49 -14.75
N GLU A 52 10.40 7.61 -14.78
CA GLU A 52 11.01 8.93 -14.96
C GLU A 52 11.76 9.37 -13.68
N GLN A 53 12.94 9.96 -13.88
CA GLN A 53 13.73 10.59 -12.81
C GLN A 53 13.21 12.00 -12.54
N ASP A 54 12.06 12.09 -11.85
CA ASP A 54 11.43 13.36 -11.51
C ASP A 54 12.27 14.19 -10.53
N SER A 55 12.11 15.52 -10.58
CA SER A 55 12.80 16.49 -9.73
C SER A 55 11.93 17.12 -8.64
N ILE A 56 10.61 16.91 -8.68
CA ILE A 56 9.63 17.54 -7.76
C ILE A 56 8.64 16.53 -7.15
N HIS A 57 8.73 15.25 -7.50
CA HIS A 57 7.95 14.17 -6.91
C HIS A 57 8.88 13.10 -6.35
N ILE A 58 8.58 12.62 -5.14
CA ILE A 58 9.34 11.55 -4.50
C ILE A 58 8.86 10.21 -5.06
N ASN A 59 9.77 9.42 -5.63
CA ASN A 59 9.46 8.05 -6.02
C ASN A 59 9.88 7.08 -4.90
N LEU A 60 8.90 6.75 -4.05
CA LEU A 60 9.03 5.83 -2.92
C LEU A 60 9.22 4.36 -3.32
N GLU A 61 9.12 4.02 -4.60
CA GLU A 61 9.38 2.66 -5.08
C GLU A 61 10.87 2.43 -5.41
N ASN A 62 11.65 3.49 -5.65
CA ASN A 62 13.07 3.36 -6.00
C ASN A 62 13.93 4.47 -5.35
N PRO A 63 14.82 4.13 -4.39
CA PRO A 63 15.65 5.11 -3.68
C PRO A 63 16.65 5.86 -4.56
N ALA A 64 17.02 5.32 -5.73
CA ALA A 64 17.90 6.02 -6.67
C ALA A 64 17.31 7.36 -7.15
N SER A 65 15.97 7.46 -7.15
CA SER A 65 15.23 8.66 -7.54
C SER A 65 15.49 9.86 -6.64
N TYR A 66 15.86 9.65 -5.36
CA TYR A 66 16.01 10.76 -4.40
C TYR A 66 17.12 11.73 -4.84
N SER A 67 18.16 11.22 -5.49
CA SER A 67 19.26 12.03 -6.05
C SER A 67 18.85 12.96 -7.21
N ASN A 68 17.64 12.79 -7.74
CA ASN A 68 17.10 13.59 -8.83
C ASN A 68 16.22 14.74 -8.36
N LEU A 69 15.83 14.74 -7.08
CA LEU A 69 15.11 15.85 -6.46
C LEU A 69 15.93 17.13 -6.54
N LYS A 70 15.25 18.24 -6.83
CA LYS A 70 15.85 19.58 -6.86
C LYS A 70 15.32 20.49 -5.76
N LEU A 71 14.17 20.15 -5.19
CA LEU A 71 13.52 20.89 -4.12
C LEU A 71 13.28 19.95 -2.95
N THR A 72 13.15 20.53 -1.75
CA THR A 72 12.65 19.76 -0.62
C THR A 72 11.19 19.44 -0.89
N SER A 73 10.89 18.15 -0.96
CA SER A 73 9.56 17.65 -1.27
C SER A 73 8.97 17.06 0.01
N PHE A 74 7.78 17.50 0.39
CA PHE A 74 6.95 16.84 1.39
C PHE A 74 5.76 16.23 0.64
N THR A 75 5.52 14.93 0.83
CA THR A 75 4.38 14.25 0.21
C THR A 75 3.56 13.49 1.23
N ILE A 76 2.24 13.60 1.10
CA ILE A 76 1.26 12.86 1.90
C ILE A 76 0.13 12.43 0.99
N GLY A 77 -0.28 11.16 1.10
CA GLY A 77 -1.33 10.57 0.28
C GLY A 77 -2.32 9.79 1.12
N GLY A 78 -3.58 9.81 0.71
CA GLY A 78 -4.64 8.99 1.28
C GLY A 78 -5.62 8.50 0.23
N THR A 79 -6.28 7.39 0.52
CA THR A 79 -7.24 6.74 -0.37
C THR A 79 -8.56 6.48 0.34
N TYR A 80 -9.64 6.84 -0.34
CA TYR A 80 -10.98 6.31 -0.10
C TYR A 80 -11.24 5.13 -1.04
N ASN A 81 -11.49 3.95 -0.47
CA ASN A 81 -11.81 2.72 -1.18
C ASN A 81 -13.29 2.37 -0.95
N SER A 82 -13.96 1.95 -2.02
CA SER A 82 -15.28 1.31 -1.98
C SER A 82 -15.17 -0.02 -2.69
N THR A 83 -15.46 -1.11 -1.99
CA THR A 83 -15.34 -2.48 -2.50
C THR A 83 -16.69 -3.18 -2.39
N ASN A 84 -17.16 -3.70 -3.52
CA ASN A 84 -18.30 -4.61 -3.58
C ASN A 84 -17.76 -6.05 -3.57
N LEU A 85 -18.00 -6.75 -2.47
CA LEU A 85 -17.69 -8.16 -2.26
C LEU A 85 -18.83 -9.00 -2.80
N LYS A 86 -18.53 -10.00 -3.63
CA LYS A 86 -19.52 -10.87 -4.24
C LYS A 86 -19.10 -12.34 -4.12
N THR A 87 -20.03 -13.19 -3.74
CA THR A 87 -19.95 -14.65 -3.88
C THR A 87 -20.97 -15.09 -4.94
N ASP A 88 -21.12 -16.40 -5.14
CA ASP A 88 -22.13 -16.93 -6.05
C ASP A 88 -23.58 -16.61 -5.61
N SER A 89 -23.80 -16.40 -4.30
CA SER A 89 -25.13 -16.22 -3.72
C SER A 89 -25.38 -14.88 -3.03
N GLN A 90 -24.34 -14.15 -2.64
CA GLN A 90 -24.46 -12.94 -1.82
C GLN A 90 -23.58 -11.79 -2.33
N SER A 91 -23.95 -10.57 -1.95
CA SER A 91 -23.14 -9.38 -2.19
C SER A 91 -23.16 -8.45 -0.99
N ALA A 92 -22.01 -7.88 -0.65
CA ALA A 92 -21.86 -6.89 0.40
C ALA A 92 -21.01 -5.72 -0.09
N LYS A 93 -21.20 -4.54 0.50
CA LYS A 93 -20.41 -3.35 0.20
C LYS A 93 -19.63 -2.92 1.44
N ALA A 94 -18.35 -2.65 1.26
CA ALA A 94 -17.48 -2.13 2.29
C ALA A 94 -16.77 -0.88 1.79
N THR A 95 -16.54 0.09 2.69
CA THR A 95 -15.82 1.31 2.41
C THR A 95 -14.72 1.53 3.44
N ARG A 96 -13.59 2.09 3.03
CA ARG A 96 -12.44 2.39 3.91
C ARG A 96 -11.80 3.71 3.50
N THR A 97 -11.39 4.51 4.48
CA THR A 97 -10.58 5.71 4.29
C THR A 97 -9.25 5.50 4.98
N THR A 98 -8.16 5.77 4.28
CA THR A 98 -6.82 5.36 4.73
C THR A 98 -5.78 6.42 4.39
N LEU A 99 -4.76 6.50 5.24
CA LEU A 99 -3.50 7.14 4.88
C LEU A 99 -2.63 6.11 4.16
N ASP A 100 -1.99 6.51 3.06
CA ASP A 100 -1.18 5.60 2.23
C ASP A 100 0.32 5.81 2.42
N TYR A 101 0.74 7.05 2.68
CA TYR A 101 2.13 7.39 2.95
C TYR A 101 2.27 8.83 3.45
N LEU A 102 3.36 9.07 4.16
CA LEU A 102 3.90 10.39 4.48
C LEU A 102 5.42 10.32 4.29
N ALA A 103 5.99 11.22 3.49
CA ALA A 103 7.43 11.21 3.24
C ALA A 103 8.00 12.61 2.99
N VAL A 104 9.29 12.75 3.27
CA VAL A 104 10.10 13.93 3.01
C VAL A 104 11.31 13.52 2.17
N GLY A 105 11.58 14.30 1.13
CA GLY A 105 12.73 14.17 0.24
C GLY A 105 13.58 15.44 0.31
N LEU A 106 14.86 15.28 0.63
CA LEU A 106 15.83 16.36 0.76
C LEU A 106 16.88 16.26 -0.36
N PRO A 107 16.99 17.28 -1.23
CA PRO A 107 18.03 17.34 -2.25
C PRO A 107 19.34 17.84 -1.62
N LEU A 108 20.41 17.05 -1.71
CA LEU A 108 21.74 17.35 -1.16
C LEU A 108 22.81 17.33 -2.28
N GLY A 109 22.54 18.07 -3.36
CA GLY A 109 23.44 18.17 -4.52
C GLY A 109 23.43 16.90 -5.38
N LYS A 110 24.51 16.11 -5.30
CA LYS A 110 24.58 14.78 -5.96
C LYS A 110 23.90 13.69 -5.14
N PHE A 111 23.66 13.94 -3.86
CA PHE A 111 22.92 13.05 -2.99
C PHE A 111 21.47 13.51 -2.89
N GLY A 112 20.58 12.59 -2.55
CA GLY A 112 19.26 12.89 -2.05
C GLY A 112 18.90 11.95 -0.93
N VAL A 113 18.17 12.45 0.06
CA VAL A 113 17.73 11.66 1.21
C VAL A 113 16.22 11.61 1.21
N GLY A 114 15.66 10.42 1.40
CA GLY A 114 14.22 10.22 1.55
C GLY A 114 13.94 9.55 2.89
N PHE A 115 12.93 10.00 3.62
CA PHE A 115 12.46 9.31 4.82
C PHE A 115 10.96 9.50 5.01
N GLY A 116 10.32 8.56 5.70
CA GLY A 116 8.87 8.62 5.88
C GLY A 116 8.26 7.38 6.51
N LEU A 117 6.94 7.37 6.54
CA LEU A 117 6.10 6.31 7.06
C LEU A 117 5.14 5.82 5.97
N ILE A 118 5.04 4.50 5.81
CA ILE A 118 4.20 3.83 4.82
C ILE A 118 3.45 2.68 5.51
N PRO A 119 2.10 2.71 5.57
CA PRO A 119 1.31 1.53 5.87
C PRO A 119 1.47 0.50 4.74
N TYR A 120 2.31 -0.51 4.97
CA TYR A 120 2.77 -1.45 3.95
C TYR A 120 1.72 -2.53 3.65
N SER A 121 1.18 -3.14 4.69
CA SER A 121 0.08 -4.11 4.60
C SER A 121 -1.03 -3.78 5.58
N SER A 122 -2.23 -4.34 5.35
CA SER A 122 -3.32 -4.25 6.31
C SER A 122 -4.12 -5.53 6.38
N VAL A 123 -4.56 -5.84 7.60
CA VAL A 123 -5.57 -6.84 7.91
C VAL A 123 -6.85 -6.11 8.27
N GLY A 124 -7.95 -6.53 7.65
CA GLY A 124 -9.23 -5.85 7.80
C GLY A 124 -10.34 -6.68 7.18
N TYR A 125 -10.97 -7.53 8.00
CA TYR A 125 -12.11 -8.34 7.58
C TYR A 125 -13.07 -8.53 8.75
N LYS A 126 -14.36 -8.63 8.42
CA LYS A 126 -15.45 -8.99 9.33
C LYS A 126 -16.35 -9.95 8.56
N ILE A 127 -16.16 -11.23 8.82
CA ILE A 127 -16.84 -12.31 8.11
C ILE A 127 -17.77 -12.99 9.09
N GLU A 128 -19.02 -13.14 8.67
CA GLU A 128 -20.04 -13.83 9.44
C GLU A 128 -20.64 -14.94 8.59
N SER A 129 -20.82 -16.10 9.23
CA SER A 129 -21.57 -17.22 8.68
C SER A 129 -22.48 -17.73 9.79
N ILE A 130 -23.75 -17.35 9.73
CA ILE A 130 -24.79 -17.84 10.65
C ILE A 130 -25.51 -18.99 9.95
N SER A 131 -25.58 -20.15 10.60
CA SER A 131 -26.40 -21.25 10.08
C SER A 131 -27.88 -20.94 10.25
N GLY A 132 -28.69 -21.36 9.27
CA GLY A 132 -30.15 -21.31 9.36
C GLY A 132 -30.74 -22.39 10.26
N ASP A 133 -29.96 -23.43 10.59
CA ASP A 133 -30.32 -24.46 11.54
C ASP A 133 -29.71 -24.14 12.92
N ASN A 134 -30.54 -24.20 13.97
CA ASN A 134 -30.13 -23.92 15.34
C ASN A 134 -29.29 -25.05 15.97
N THR A 135 -29.00 -26.11 15.22
CA THR A 135 -28.14 -27.22 15.64
C THR A 135 -26.74 -27.16 15.04
N ASP A 136 -26.52 -26.28 14.06
CA ASP A 136 -25.25 -26.13 13.36
C ASP A 136 -24.38 -25.00 13.96
N ASN A 137 -23.07 -25.13 13.78
CA ASN A 137 -22.12 -24.11 14.20
C ASN A 137 -22.23 -22.86 13.31
N SER A 138 -22.34 -21.71 13.97
CA SER A 138 -22.20 -20.38 13.41
C SER A 138 -20.82 -19.80 13.76
N ARG A 139 -20.26 -18.99 12.86
CA ARG A 139 -18.90 -18.47 12.98
C ARG A 139 -18.83 -16.98 12.68
N ARG A 140 -18.04 -16.26 13.47
CA ARG A 140 -17.66 -14.87 13.24
C ARG A 140 -16.14 -14.75 13.27
N PHE A 141 -15.59 -14.09 12.27
CA PHE A 141 -14.16 -13.83 12.16
C PHE A 141 -13.94 -12.33 11.99
N ASN A 142 -13.13 -11.76 12.86
CA ASN A 142 -12.72 -10.36 12.80
C ASN A 142 -11.21 -10.29 12.78
N GLY A 143 -10.65 -9.45 11.91
CA GLY A 143 -9.21 -9.20 11.89
C GLY A 143 -8.92 -7.74 11.63
N THR A 144 -7.96 -7.19 12.35
CA THR A 144 -7.55 -5.78 12.26
C THR A 144 -6.03 -5.63 12.36
N GLY A 145 -5.54 -4.45 11.96
CA GLY A 145 -4.12 -4.08 12.06
C GLY A 145 -3.37 -4.23 10.74
N GLY A 146 -2.10 -4.62 10.82
CA GLY A 146 -1.20 -4.74 9.67
C GLY A 146 0.23 -4.30 9.98
N LEU A 147 1.02 -4.10 8.92
CA LEU A 147 2.44 -3.73 9.02
C LEU A 147 2.66 -2.31 8.51
N ASN A 148 3.28 -1.48 9.33
CA ASN A 148 3.81 -0.17 8.96
C ASN A 148 5.30 -0.27 8.65
N LYS A 149 5.79 0.66 7.85
CA LYS A 149 7.17 0.76 7.42
C LYS A 149 7.67 2.19 7.64
N ALA A 150 8.62 2.37 8.54
CA ALA A 150 9.44 3.57 8.58
C ALA A 150 10.69 3.34 7.73
N PHE A 151 10.99 4.26 6.82
CA PHE A 151 12.15 4.12 5.93
C PHE A 151 13.07 5.33 6.02
N LEU A 152 14.35 5.07 5.79
CA LEU A 152 15.38 6.07 5.53
C LEU A 152 16.20 5.58 4.34
N GLY A 153 16.32 6.41 3.34
CA GLY A 153 17.03 6.09 2.12
C GLY A 153 17.91 7.21 1.61
N VAL A 154 18.91 6.80 0.85
CA VAL A 154 19.88 7.68 0.21
C VAL A 154 19.98 7.30 -1.25
N GLY A 155 19.84 8.30 -2.13
CA GLY A 155 20.18 8.21 -3.54
C GLY A 155 21.46 8.96 -3.83
N TYR A 156 22.27 8.45 -4.75
CA TYR A 156 23.48 9.08 -5.26
C TYR A 156 23.53 9.08 -6.78
N LYS A 157 23.80 10.26 -7.35
CA LYS A 157 23.98 10.46 -8.79
C LYS A 157 25.44 10.23 -9.17
N ILE A 158 25.75 9.03 -9.65
CA ILE A 158 27.09 8.64 -10.10
C ILE A 158 27.48 9.44 -11.35
N ALA A 159 26.55 9.50 -12.31
CA ALA A 159 26.71 10.23 -13.56
C ALA A 159 25.42 10.98 -13.89
N THR A 160 25.48 11.94 -14.82
CA THR A 160 24.31 12.75 -15.21
C THR A 160 23.11 11.91 -15.68
N ASN A 161 23.39 10.72 -16.21
CA ASN A 161 22.43 9.74 -16.70
C ASN A 161 22.20 8.56 -15.76
N PHE A 162 22.97 8.38 -14.69
CA PHE A 162 22.94 7.19 -13.85
C PHE A 162 22.92 7.50 -12.36
N SER A 163 21.91 6.98 -11.68
CA SER A 163 21.70 7.13 -10.25
C SER A 163 21.54 5.75 -9.60
N ILE A 164 22.06 5.62 -8.38
CA ILE A 164 21.85 4.44 -7.53
C ILE A 164 21.28 4.89 -6.20
N GLY A 165 20.69 3.98 -5.43
CA GLY A 165 20.25 4.29 -4.09
C GLY A 165 19.96 3.05 -3.26
N ALA A 166 19.81 3.26 -1.97
CA ALA A 166 19.43 2.23 -1.01
C ALA A 166 18.50 2.80 0.06
N ASP A 167 17.56 1.98 0.52
CA ASP A 167 16.72 2.22 1.70
C ASP A 167 17.03 1.19 2.78
N VAL A 168 17.00 1.64 4.03
CA VAL A 168 16.80 0.80 5.20
C VAL A 168 15.36 1.01 5.66
N ASN A 169 14.60 -0.07 5.80
CA ASN A 169 13.24 0.01 6.31
C ASN A 169 13.08 -0.79 7.60
N TYR A 170 12.56 -0.13 8.62
CA TYR A 170 12.09 -0.75 9.85
C TYR A 170 10.59 -0.98 9.73
N ASN A 171 10.21 -2.25 9.72
CA ASN A 171 8.83 -2.69 9.61
C ASN A 171 8.33 -3.04 11.00
N PHE A 172 7.15 -2.55 11.36
CA PHE A 172 6.57 -2.77 12.68
C PHE A 172 5.04 -2.73 12.59
N GLY A 173 4.37 -3.52 13.41
CA GLY A 173 2.92 -3.52 13.45
C GLY A 173 2.36 -4.63 14.32
N LYS A 174 1.04 -4.61 14.47
CA LYS A 174 0.30 -5.59 15.24
C LYS A 174 -0.85 -6.09 14.39
N ILE A 175 -1.07 -7.39 14.41
CA ILE A 175 -2.23 -8.03 13.79
C ILE A 175 -3.02 -8.72 14.90
N GLU A 176 -4.30 -8.41 14.97
CA GLU A 176 -5.22 -9.05 15.92
C GLU A 176 -6.29 -9.78 15.13
N THR A 177 -6.56 -11.03 15.50
CA THR A 177 -7.65 -11.81 14.92
C THR A 177 -8.48 -12.41 16.03
N ASN A 178 -9.79 -12.30 15.91
CA ASN A 178 -10.76 -12.90 16.81
C ASN A 178 -11.67 -13.83 16.01
N SER A 179 -11.74 -15.09 16.42
CA SER A 179 -12.70 -16.07 15.93
C SER A 179 -13.68 -16.40 17.05
N LEU A 180 -14.96 -16.40 16.73
CA LEU A 180 -16.02 -16.85 17.61
C LEU A 180 -16.80 -17.95 16.90
N GLU A 181 -16.91 -19.12 17.53
CA GLU A 181 -17.75 -20.22 17.09
C GLU A 181 -18.82 -20.47 18.15
N PHE A 182 -20.08 -20.56 17.73
CA PHE A 182 -21.22 -20.70 18.63
C PHE A 182 -22.36 -21.45 17.94
N ILE A 183 -23.29 -22.01 18.72
CA ILE A 183 -24.52 -22.62 18.21
C ILE A 183 -25.67 -21.66 18.51
N PRO A 184 -26.52 -21.30 17.53
CA PRO A 184 -27.65 -20.42 17.79
C PRO A 184 -28.55 -20.93 18.93
N ASN A 185 -28.99 -20.01 19.80
CA ASN A 185 -29.78 -20.30 21.03
C ASN A 185 -29.05 -21.05 22.15
N VAL A 186 -27.76 -21.35 22.00
CA VAL A 186 -26.90 -21.74 23.12
C VAL A 186 -26.18 -20.50 23.63
N SER A 187 -26.27 -20.21 24.92
CA SER A 187 -25.69 -18.97 25.49
C SER A 187 -24.15 -18.96 25.52
N ALA A 188 -23.52 -20.12 25.34
CA ALA A 188 -22.09 -20.30 25.36
C ALA A 188 -21.52 -20.52 23.96
N GLY A 189 -20.32 -20.00 23.72
CA GLY A 189 -19.52 -20.23 22.53
C GLY A 189 -18.04 -20.33 22.87
N THR A 190 -17.22 -20.59 21.85
CA THR A 190 -15.77 -20.63 21.97
C THR A 190 -15.19 -19.44 21.23
N SER A 191 -14.39 -18.64 21.92
CA SER A 191 -13.63 -17.53 21.33
C SER A 191 -12.15 -17.87 21.30
N GLU A 192 -11.53 -17.61 20.15
CA GLU A 192 -10.09 -17.65 19.97
C GLU A 192 -9.60 -16.26 19.56
N PHE A 193 -8.79 -15.66 20.42
CA PHE A 193 -8.11 -14.40 20.17
C PHE A 193 -6.62 -14.65 19.92
N ASN A 194 -6.12 -14.21 18.78
CA ASN A 194 -4.70 -14.21 18.46
C ASN A 194 -4.19 -12.78 18.27
N SER A 195 -3.01 -12.51 18.82
CA SER A 195 -2.25 -11.27 18.64
C SER A 195 -0.88 -11.60 18.11
N ALA A 196 -0.44 -10.93 17.05
CA ALA A 196 0.88 -11.07 16.47
C ALA A 196 1.56 -9.70 16.38
N ASP A 197 2.56 -9.48 17.23
CA ASP A 197 3.41 -8.29 17.20
C ASP A 197 4.61 -8.56 16.29
N LEU A 198 4.66 -7.81 15.18
CA LEU A 198 5.61 -7.98 14.10
C LEU A 198 6.65 -6.86 14.13
N SER A 199 7.92 -7.21 14.04
CA SER A 199 9.00 -6.23 13.84
C SER A 199 10.17 -6.79 13.04
N GLY A 200 10.83 -5.96 12.23
CA GLY A 200 12.04 -6.38 11.52
C GLY A 200 12.55 -5.37 10.51
N VAL A 201 13.80 -5.58 10.08
CA VAL A 201 14.48 -4.70 9.13
C VAL A 201 14.57 -5.38 7.77
N ASN A 202 14.36 -4.62 6.70
CA ASN A 202 14.69 -5.03 5.34
C ASN A 202 15.37 -3.89 4.58
N PHE A 203 16.00 -4.25 3.47
CA PHE A 203 16.79 -3.34 2.65
C PHE A 203 16.27 -3.34 1.23
N ASN A 204 16.24 -2.15 0.63
CA ASN A 204 15.95 -1.99 -0.78
C ASN A 204 17.15 -1.36 -1.45
N ILE A 205 17.47 -1.80 -2.66
CA ILE A 205 18.46 -1.17 -3.52
C ILE A 205 17.82 -0.83 -4.85
N GLY A 206 18.28 0.24 -5.47
CA GLY A 206 17.69 0.76 -6.68
C GLY A 206 18.73 1.37 -7.61
N MET A 207 18.43 1.30 -8.89
CA MET A 207 19.20 1.92 -9.96
C MET A 207 18.24 2.59 -10.94
N MET A 208 18.62 3.75 -11.46
CA MET A 208 17.89 4.45 -12.50
C MET A 208 18.85 4.96 -13.56
N TYR A 209 18.50 4.77 -14.81
CA TYR A 209 19.26 5.24 -15.95
C TYR A 209 18.37 6.01 -16.92
N GLN A 210 18.84 7.16 -17.38
CA GLN A 210 18.14 7.99 -18.36
C GLN A 210 19.11 8.44 -19.46
N THR A 211 18.70 8.35 -20.73
CA THR A 211 19.52 8.85 -21.83
C THR A 211 18.67 9.55 -22.87
N LYS A 212 19.25 10.53 -23.58
CA LYS A 212 18.59 11.20 -24.69
C LYS A 212 18.96 10.47 -25.98
N ILE A 213 17.95 10.01 -26.72
CA ILE A 213 18.17 9.49 -28.08
C ILE A 213 18.38 10.67 -29.03
N ASN A 214 17.53 11.71 -28.90
CA ASN A 214 17.58 12.93 -29.71
C ASN A 214 17.28 14.15 -28.84
N LYS A 215 17.21 15.35 -29.43
CA LYS A 215 16.92 16.60 -28.71
C LYS A 215 15.60 16.57 -27.91
N LYS A 216 14.60 15.80 -28.37
CA LYS A 216 13.25 15.72 -27.76
C LYS A 216 12.99 14.40 -27.02
N LEU A 217 13.59 13.30 -27.46
CA LEU A 217 13.23 11.96 -27.01
C LEU A 217 14.26 11.41 -26.02
N SER A 218 13.78 10.92 -24.89
CA SER A 218 14.58 10.29 -23.84
C SER A 218 14.05 8.88 -23.55
N VAL A 219 14.97 8.00 -23.17
CA VAL A 219 14.68 6.65 -22.66
C VAL A 219 15.00 6.63 -21.18
N PHE A 220 14.13 5.96 -20.45
CA PHE A 220 14.23 5.79 -19.01
C PHE A 220 14.22 4.30 -18.68
N SER A 221 15.00 3.93 -17.68
CA SER A 221 15.00 2.58 -17.12
C SER A 221 15.22 2.64 -15.62
N SER A 222 14.61 1.71 -14.91
CA SER A 222 14.59 1.65 -13.45
C SER A 222 14.59 0.21 -13.02
N VAL A 223 15.49 -0.14 -12.11
CA VAL A 223 15.56 -1.47 -11.48
C VAL A 223 15.52 -1.25 -9.98
N ASN A 224 14.66 -2.00 -9.29
CA ASN A 224 14.60 -2.02 -7.85
C ASN A 224 14.61 -3.47 -7.36
N TYR A 225 15.39 -3.72 -6.32
CA TYR A 225 15.49 -5.03 -5.68
C TYR A 225 15.32 -4.86 -4.17
N THR A 226 14.27 -5.48 -3.64
CA THR A 226 14.04 -5.64 -2.20
C THR A 226 14.71 -6.94 -1.77
N LEU A 227 15.63 -6.85 -0.81
CA LEU A 227 16.30 -8.01 -0.23
C LEU A 227 15.31 -8.78 0.65
N GLN A 228 15.51 -10.11 0.73
CA GLN A 228 14.76 -10.91 1.67
C GLN A 228 15.08 -10.45 3.10
N GLY A 229 14.05 -10.29 3.94
CA GLY A 229 14.18 -9.95 5.35
C GLY A 229 13.43 -10.96 6.22
N ASN A 230 13.67 -10.90 7.52
CA ASN A 230 12.91 -11.67 8.52
C ASN A 230 12.20 -10.69 9.45
N LEU A 231 10.91 -10.93 9.67
CA LEU A 231 10.12 -10.27 10.72
C LEU A 231 10.03 -11.23 11.90
N LYS A 232 10.44 -10.76 13.07
CA LYS A 232 10.14 -11.46 14.32
C LYS A 232 8.65 -11.27 14.60
N SER A 233 7.94 -12.37 14.81
CA SER A 233 6.54 -12.38 15.25
C SER A 233 6.47 -12.92 16.66
N GLN A 234 6.07 -12.08 17.60
CA GLN A 234 5.66 -12.51 18.94
C GLN A 234 4.16 -12.75 18.91
N ASN A 235 3.77 -14.01 19.07
CA ASN A 235 2.38 -14.43 18.96
C ASN A 235 1.85 -14.80 20.34
N THR A 236 0.67 -14.30 20.66
CA THR A 236 -0.11 -14.67 21.84
C THR A 236 -1.45 -15.21 21.38
N ARG A 237 -1.83 -16.37 21.90
CA ARG A 237 -3.11 -17.02 21.63
C ARG A 237 -3.85 -17.30 22.92
N ASN A 238 -5.10 -16.84 22.96
CA ASN A 238 -6.02 -17.00 24.08
C ASN A 238 -7.29 -17.66 23.57
N ILE A 239 -7.66 -18.80 24.15
CA ILE A 239 -8.90 -19.49 23.85
C ILE A 239 -9.74 -19.47 25.12
N ALA A 240 -11.01 -19.14 25.00
CA ALA A 240 -11.91 -19.16 26.13
C ALA A 240 -13.30 -19.64 25.73
N THR A 241 -13.99 -20.30 26.67
CA THR A 241 -15.44 -20.35 26.65
C THR A 241 -15.98 -18.98 27.02
N VAL A 242 -16.89 -18.47 26.21
CA VAL A 242 -17.49 -17.15 26.35
C VAL A 242 -19.00 -17.25 26.35
N ILE A 243 -19.66 -16.38 27.12
CA ILE A 243 -21.07 -16.06 26.92
C ILE A 243 -21.14 -14.83 26.03
N TYR A 244 -22.10 -14.80 25.11
CA TYR A 244 -22.30 -13.68 24.20
C TYR A 244 -23.73 -13.13 24.30
N ASP A 245 -23.87 -11.82 24.22
CA ASP A 245 -25.18 -11.16 24.19
C ASP A 245 -25.73 -11.04 22.75
N SER A 246 -26.91 -10.43 22.60
CA SER A 246 -27.53 -10.18 21.28
C SER A 246 -26.72 -9.26 20.37
N SER A 247 -25.79 -8.48 20.93
CA SER A 247 -24.83 -7.63 20.21
C SER A 247 -23.47 -8.31 20.02
N PHE A 248 -23.33 -9.56 20.48
CA PHE A 248 -22.11 -10.36 20.50
C PHE A 248 -20.96 -9.73 21.29
N ASN A 249 -21.28 -8.99 22.34
CA ASN A 249 -20.29 -8.66 23.37
C ASN A 249 -19.95 -9.94 24.13
N LEU A 250 -18.65 -10.20 24.31
CA LEU A 250 -18.17 -11.44 24.89
C LEU A 250 -17.84 -11.26 26.37
N GLN A 251 -18.38 -12.14 27.21
CA GLN A 251 -17.96 -12.31 28.60
C GLN A 251 -17.20 -13.63 28.71
N ILE A 252 -15.95 -13.56 29.16
CA ILE A 252 -15.11 -14.74 29.39
C ILE A 252 -15.66 -15.51 30.59
N VAL A 253 -15.92 -16.81 30.39
CA VAL A 253 -16.36 -17.75 31.44
C VAL A 253 -15.18 -18.58 31.92
N ASP A 254 -14.50 -19.24 30.99
CA ASP A 254 -13.38 -20.14 31.29
C ASP A 254 -12.27 -19.95 30.25
N PRO A 255 -11.17 -19.27 30.60
CA PRO A 255 -10.02 -19.12 29.73
C PRO A 255 -9.06 -20.31 29.87
N LEU A 256 -8.61 -20.83 28.72
CA LEU A 256 -7.40 -21.64 28.70
C LEU A 256 -6.18 -20.75 28.94
N GLY A 257 -5.12 -21.34 29.51
CA GLY A 257 -3.87 -20.63 29.77
C GLY A 257 -3.29 -20.00 28.49
N GLU A 258 -2.74 -18.79 28.64
CA GLU A 258 -2.18 -18.03 27.53
C GLU A 258 -1.04 -18.80 26.85
N GLN A 259 -1.10 -18.91 25.52
CA GLN A 259 -0.08 -19.56 24.71
C GLN A 259 0.77 -18.52 24.00
N THR A 260 2.04 -18.44 24.36
CA THR A 260 3.00 -17.55 23.68
C THR A 260 3.92 -18.35 22.76
N ASN A 261 4.09 -17.89 21.52
CA ASN A 261 5.00 -18.49 20.55
C ASN A 261 5.76 -17.41 19.77
N GLN A 262 7.05 -17.64 19.51
CA GLN A 262 7.84 -16.76 18.66
C GLN A 262 8.18 -17.46 17.35
N THR A 263 7.81 -16.84 16.24
CA THR A 263 8.08 -17.35 14.89
C THR A 263 8.63 -16.24 14.00
N ASP A 264 9.52 -16.60 13.07
CA ASP A 264 10.02 -15.64 12.09
C ASP A 264 9.19 -15.73 10.80
N VAL A 265 8.59 -14.60 10.40
CA VAL A 265 7.88 -14.46 9.12
C VAL A 265 8.86 -13.93 8.07
N LYS A 266 9.06 -14.67 6.98
CA LYS A 266 9.98 -14.27 5.92
C LYS A 266 9.33 -13.22 5.03
N LEU A 267 9.96 -12.06 4.91
CA LEU A 267 9.66 -11.08 3.87
C LEU A 267 10.45 -11.45 2.61
N PRO A 268 9.77 -11.87 1.54
CA PRO A 268 10.43 -12.40 0.36
C PRO A 268 11.13 -11.31 -0.45
N SER A 269 12.17 -11.70 -1.18
CA SER A 269 12.84 -10.80 -2.12
C SER A 269 11.93 -10.46 -3.30
N ARG A 270 11.97 -9.21 -3.76
CA ARG A 270 11.20 -8.72 -4.89
C ARG A 270 12.09 -7.96 -5.88
N LEU A 271 12.00 -8.31 -7.15
CA LEU A 271 12.65 -7.60 -8.24
C LEU A 271 11.58 -6.85 -9.03
N SER A 272 11.81 -5.57 -9.32
CA SER A 272 11.02 -4.83 -10.30
C SER A 272 11.92 -4.15 -11.33
N VAL A 273 11.51 -4.24 -12.59
CA VAL A 273 12.19 -3.66 -13.74
C VAL A 273 11.18 -2.83 -14.50
N SER A 274 11.52 -1.58 -14.79
CA SER A 274 10.69 -0.66 -15.56
C SER A 274 11.49 -0.02 -16.68
N ALA A 275 10.85 0.21 -17.81
CA ALA A 275 11.41 0.92 -18.94
C ALA A 275 10.36 1.84 -19.54
N GLY A 276 10.80 2.96 -20.11
CA GLY A 276 9.90 3.92 -20.73
C GLY A 276 10.60 4.84 -21.70
N ILE A 277 9.80 5.56 -22.47
CA ILE A 277 10.23 6.49 -23.49
C ILE A 277 9.34 7.72 -23.45
N GLY A 278 9.91 8.89 -23.72
CA GLY A 278 9.13 10.11 -23.73
C GLY A 278 9.92 11.39 -23.94
N GLU A 279 9.18 12.49 -23.94
CA GLU A 279 9.70 13.85 -23.87
C GLU A 279 9.38 14.39 -22.46
N SER A 280 10.41 14.51 -21.62
CA SER A 280 10.24 14.97 -20.24
C SER A 280 9.49 16.31 -20.21
N LYS A 281 8.58 16.48 -19.25
CA LYS A 281 7.62 17.60 -19.14
C LYS A 281 6.55 17.69 -20.25
N LYS A 282 6.40 16.67 -21.09
CA LYS A 282 5.35 16.63 -22.12
C LYS A 282 4.62 15.31 -22.17
N TRP A 283 5.32 14.19 -22.29
CA TRP A 283 4.71 12.88 -22.20
C TRP A 283 5.75 11.81 -21.91
N VAL A 284 5.36 10.79 -21.16
CA VAL A 284 6.14 9.56 -20.97
C VAL A 284 5.20 8.39 -21.03
N PHE A 285 5.63 7.33 -21.68
CA PHE A 285 4.97 6.03 -21.68
C PHE A 285 5.97 4.96 -21.27
N GLY A 286 5.55 4.01 -20.44
CA GLY A 286 6.42 2.93 -20.00
C GLY A 286 5.68 1.72 -19.49
N GLY A 287 6.46 0.70 -19.17
CA GLY A 287 6.00 -0.54 -18.56
C GLY A 287 6.83 -0.91 -17.35
N LYS A 288 6.21 -1.69 -16.46
CA LYS A 288 6.84 -2.27 -15.28
C LYS A 288 6.52 -3.76 -15.22
N ILE A 289 7.53 -4.57 -14.92
CA ILE A 289 7.38 -5.97 -14.56
C ILE A 289 7.95 -6.14 -13.15
N ALA A 290 7.22 -6.81 -12.28
CA ALA A 290 7.75 -7.20 -10.97
C ALA A 290 7.53 -8.69 -10.72
N TYR A 291 8.50 -9.30 -10.05
CA TYR A 291 8.54 -10.73 -9.77
C TYR A 291 9.03 -10.97 -8.34
N GLN A 292 8.44 -11.97 -7.70
CA GLN A 292 8.84 -12.42 -6.37
C GLN A 292 8.64 -13.94 -6.26
N LYS A 293 9.71 -14.64 -5.85
CA LYS A 293 9.82 -16.10 -5.92
C LYS A 293 8.89 -16.83 -4.96
N ASN A 294 8.69 -16.28 -3.75
CA ASN A 294 7.79 -16.84 -2.75
C ASN A 294 6.88 -15.73 -2.24
N SER A 295 5.56 -15.91 -2.26
CA SER A 295 4.61 -14.97 -1.65
C SER A 295 4.29 -15.31 -0.19
N GLY A 296 4.74 -16.47 0.29
CA GLY A 296 4.40 -17.01 1.60
C GLY A 296 4.93 -16.15 2.74
N GLN A 297 4.00 -15.52 3.45
CA GLN A 297 4.21 -14.80 4.70
C GLN A 297 3.37 -15.44 5.82
N GLN A 298 3.19 -16.76 5.76
CA GLN A 298 2.39 -17.52 6.72
C GLN A 298 2.86 -17.25 8.14
N ASN A 299 1.89 -17.08 9.03
CA ASN A 299 2.10 -16.98 10.45
C ASN A 299 1.24 -18.03 11.17
N TYR A 300 1.55 -18.31 12.42
CA TYR A 300 0.97 -19.41 13.18
C TYR A 300 -0.57 -19.38 13.21
N TYR A 301 -1.17 -18.19 13.29
CA TYR A 301 -2.62 -17.99 13.44
C TYR A 301 -3.43 -18.09 12.13
N ASN A 302 -2.80 -18.19 10.96
CA ASN A 302 -3.49 -18.20 9.66
C ASN A 302 -3.05 -19.33 8.71
N ILE A 303 -2.58 -20.43 9.30
CA ILE A 303 -2.33 -21.68 8.58
C ILE A 303 -3.67 -22.34 8.28
N ALA A 304 -3.92 -22.65 7.00
CA ALA A 304 -5.07 -23.41 6.57
C ALA A 304 -4.64 -24.35 5.43
N ASP A 305 -5.12 -25.60 5.46
CA ASP A 305 -4.69 -26.66 4.54
C ASP A 305 -5.07 -26.38 3.08
N ASN A 306 -6.12 -25.59 2.86
CA ASN A 306 -6.62 -25.20 1.55
C ASN A 306 -5.94 -23.93 0.98
N VAL A 307 -4.90 -23.42 1.64
CA VAL A 307 -4.23 -22.16 1.29
C VAL A 307 -2.77 -22.41 0.94
N GLY A 308 -2.39 -21.99 -0.26
CA GLY A 308 -1.03 -22.06 -0.77
C GLY A 308 -0.48 -20.68 -1.14
N TYR A 309 0.84 -20.57 -1.13
CA TYR A 309 1.55 -19.35 -1.53
C TYR A 309 2.50 -19.65 -2.67
N GLY A 310 2.11 -19.22 -3.87
CA GLY A 310 2.86 -19.35 -5.11
C GLY A 310 3.77 -18.16 -5.39
N ARG A 311 4.14 -18.01 -6.66
CA ARG A 311 4.96 -16.89 -7.15
C ARG A 311 4.11 -15.67 -7.37
N TYR A 312 4.63 -14.51 -6.98
CA TYR A 312 4.05 -13.22 -7.33
C TYR A 312 4.58 -12.74 -8.69
N GLY A 313 3.70 -12.15 -9.49
CA GLY A 313 4.08 -11.52 -10.75
C GLY A 313 3.12 -10.41 -11.13
N SER A 314 3.63 -9.25 -11.53
CA SER A 314 2.80 -8.13 -11.99
C SER A 314 3.35 -7.53 -13.28
N VAL A 315 2.45 -7.14 -14.17
CA VAL A 315 2.76 -6.36 -15.37
C VAL A 315 1.90 -5.10 -15.36
N SER A 316 2.55 -3.96 -15.58
CA SER A 316 1.88 -2.66 -15.67
C SER A 316 2.31 -1.93 -16.92
N LEU A 317 1.39 -1.16 -17.49
CA LEU A 317 1.62 -0.23 -18.59
C LEU A 317 0.99 1.10 -18.22
N GLY A 318 1.67 2.21 -18.48
CA GLY A 318 1.13 3.51 -18.13
C GLY A 318 2.03 4.67 -18.49
N GLY A 319 1.51 5.87 -18.26
CA GLY A 319 2.20 7.08 -18.65
C GLY A 319 1.43 8.35 -18.29
N TYR A 320 2.02 9.47 -18.66
CA TYR A 320 1.42 10.77 -18.49
C TYR A 320 1.53 11.63 -19.74
N TYR A 321 0.66 12.63 -19.83
CA TYR A 321 0.65 13.67 -20.84
C TYR A 321 0.43 15.04 -20.21
N ILE A 322 1.20 16.04 -20.65
CA ILE A 322 1.12 17.44 -20.23
C ILE A 322 1.05 18.27 -21.51
N PRO A 323 -0.10 18.91 -21.81
CA PRO A 323 -0.25 19.69 -23.04
C PRO A 323 0.77 20.82 -23.15
N ASN A 324 0.93 21.60 -22.09
CA ASN A 324 1.97 22.60 -21.94
C ASN A 324 2.19 22.99 -20.46
N TYR A 325 3.28 22.52 -19.88
CA TYR A 325 3.65 22.77 -18.48
C TYR A 325 3.87 24.25 -18.14
N ASN A 326 4.21 25.11 -19.12
CA ASN A 326 4.52 26.54 -18.91
C ASN A 326 3.47 27.50 -19.50
N SER A 327 2.25 27.02 -19.76
CA SER A 327 1.17 27.82 -20.33
C SER A 327 0.73 28.95 -19.38
N PHE A 328 0.90 30.20 -19.81
CA PHE A 328 0.41 31.41 -19.13
C PHE A 328 -1.08 31.68 -19.39
N THR A 329 -1.64 31.15 -20.49
CA THR A 329 -2.99 31.50 -20.96
C THR A 329 -4.07 30.54 -20.47
N SER A 330 -3.74 29.29 -20.16
CA SER A 330 -4.71 28.29 -19.74
C SER A 330 -4.15 27.36 -18.67
N TYR A 331 -4.91 27.19 -17.58
CA TYR A 331 -4.61 26.24 -16.50
C TYR A 331 -4.73 24.79 -16.97
N ALA A 332 -5.74 24.47 -17.78
CA ALA A 332 -5.97 23.11 -18.27
C ALA A 332 -4.77 22.55 -19.04
N LYS A 333 -4.03 23.42 -19.75
CA LYS A 333 -2.79 23.01 -20.45
C LYS A 333 -1.66 22.61 -19.50
N ARG A 334 -1.67 23.08 -18.25
CA ARG A 334 -0.68 22.75 -17.22
C ARG A 334 -1.03 21.49 -16.43
N ILE A 335 -2.25 20.98 -16.56
CA ILE A 335 -2.68 19.75 -15.86
C ILE A 335 -1.91 18.55 -16.42
N VAL A 336 -1.45 17.69 -15.51
CA VAL A 336 -0.84 16.41 -15.85
C VAL A 336 -1.93 15.36 -15.93
N TYR A 337 -2.13 14.76 -17.09
CA TYR A 337 -3.08 13.68 -17.29
C TYR A 337 -2.33 12.35 -17.22
N ARG A 338 -2.80 11.42 -16.39
CA ARG A 338 -2.16 10.11 -16.17
C ARG A 338 -3.13 8.99 -16.48
N GLY A 339 -2.60 7.89 -16.98
CA GLY A 339 -3.38 6.66 -17.18
C GLY A 339 -2.50 5.43 -17.18
N GLY A 340 -3.07 4.29 -16.80
CA GLY A 340 -2.38 3.01 -16.84
C GLY A 340 -3.25 1.81 -16.55
N LEU A 341 -2.72 0.65 -16.88
CA LEU A 341 -3.29 -0.67 -16.70
C LEU A 341 -2.34 -1.51 -15.85
N ARG A 342 -2.90 -2.35 -14.99
CA ARG A 342 -2.14 -3.30 -14.15
C ARG A 342 -2.83 -4.65 -14.17
N TYR A 343 -2.02 -5.70 -14.29
CA TYR A 343 -2.41 -7.07 -14.03
C TYR A 343 -1.42 -7.69 -13.06
N GLU A 344 -1.93 -8.31 -12.00
CA GLU A 344 -1.15 -8.82 -10.88
C GLU A 344 -1.65 -10.21 -10.48
N LYS A 345 -0.72 -11.16 -10.42
CA LYS A 345 -0.89 -12.43 -9.73
C LYS A 345 -0.35 -12.24 -8.31
N THR A 346 -1.24 -12.26 -7.33
CA THR A 346 -0.89 -11.97 -5.93
C THR A 346 0.03 -13.04 -5.31
N GLY A 347 0.00 -14.25 -5.86
CA GLY A 347 0.68 -15.42 -5.33
C GLY A 347 -0.15 -16.18 -4.29
N LEU A 348 -1.24 -15.60 -3.78
CA LEU A 348 -2.18 -16.32 -2.92
C LEU A 348 -2.99 -17.32 -3.74
N MET A 349 -3.04 -18.56 -3.27
CA MET A 349 -3.91 -19.62 -3.80
C MET A 349 -4.84 -20.10 -2.69
N VAL A 350 -6.14 -20.10 -2.95
CA VAL A 350 -7.17 -20.59 -2.02
C VAL A 350 -8.03 -21.59 -2.76
N ASN A 351 -8.29 -22.76 -2.18
CA ASN A 351 -9.06 -23.83 -2.83
C ASN A 351 -8.54 -24.18 -4.24
N SER A 352 -7.21 -24.22 -4.41
CA SER A 352 -6.51 -24.43 -5.70
C SER A 352 -6.74 -23.35 -6.77
N GLN A 353 -7.33 -22.20 -6.41
CA GLN A 353 -7.54 -21.07 -7.32
C GLN A 353 -6.57 -19.93 -7.01
N SER A 354 -5.96 -19.37 -8.05
CA SER A 354 -5.05 -18.23 -7.94
C SER A 354 -5.83 -16.92 -7.82
N ILE A 355 -5.52 -16.13 -6.79
CA ILE A 355 -6.11 -14.81 -6.60
C ILE A 355 -5.35 -13.79 -7.46
N ASN A 356 -6.04 -13.26 -8.47
CA ASN A 356 -5.49 -12.27 -9.40
C ASN A 356 -6.17 -10.92 -9.19
N ASP A 357 -5.45 -9.84 -9.46
CA ASP A 357 -5.93 -8.45 -9.42
C ASP A 357 -5.69 -7.78 -10.79
N MET A 358 -6.71 -7.10 -11.30
CA MET A 358 -6.61 -6.29 -12.52
C MET A 358 -7.18 -4.91 -12.24
N GLY A 359 -6.47 -3.87 -12.68
CA GLY A 359 -6.86 -2.48 -12.44
C GLY A 359 -6.63 -1.57 -13.63
N LEU A 360 -7.59 -0.68 -13.87
CA LEU A 360 -7.48 0.51 -14.71
C LEU A 360 -7.28 1.72 -13.80
N THR A 361 -6.34 2.58 -14.16
CA THR A 361 -5.97 3.77 -13.38
C THR A 361 -6.01 5.01 -14.26
N LEU A 362 -6.52 6.10 -13.70
CA LEU A 362 -6.54 7.43 -14.28
C LEU A 362 -6.09 8.42 -13.21
N GLY A 363 -5.53 9.55 -13.60
CA GLY A 363 -5.22 10.58 -12.62
C GLY A 363 -4.95 11.95 -13.21
N LEU A 364 -5.03 12.95 -12.33
CA LEU A 364 -4.80 14.35 -12.63
C LEU A 364 -3.78 14.92 -11.64
N GLY A 365 -2.75 15.58 -12.17
CA GLY A 365 -1.84 16.41 -11.40
C GLY A 365 -2.18 17.88 -11.59
N LEU A 366 -2.59 18.54 -10.51
CA LEU A 366 -3.06 19.91 -10.46
C LEU A 366 -1.95 20.80 -9.89
N PRO A 367 -1.15 21.49 -10.72
CA PRO A 367 -0.10 22.36 -10.23
C PRO A 367 -0.70 23.56 -9.48
N LEU A 368 -0.05 23.96 -8.39
CA LEU A 368 -0.39 25.17 -7.63
C LEU A 368 0.32 26.39 -8.22
N ASN A 369 -0.40 27.49 -8.39
CA ASN A 369 0.14 28.71 -9.00
C ASN A 369 1.30 29.28 -8.16
N GLY A 370 2.38 29.70 -8.84
CA GLY A 370 3.53 30.35 -8.20
C GLY A 370 4.46 29.42 -7.42
N THR A 371 4.24 28.10 -7.45
CA THR A 371 5.08 27.11 -6.76
C THR A 371 5.34 25.90 -7.65
N PHE A 372 6.23 25.00 -7.22
CA PHE A 372 6.41 23.68 -7.82
C PHE A 372 5.53 22.61 -7.16
N SER A 373 4.65 23.01 -6.25
CA SER A 373 3.75 22.12 -5.52
C SER A 373 2.56 21.73 -6.39
N ASN A 374 2.00 20.56 -6.14
CA ASN A 374 0.81 20.09 -6.85
C ASN A 374 -0.07 19.20 -5.96
N VAL A 375 -1.34 19.12 -6.35
CA VAL A 375 -2.32 18.18 -5.79
C VAL A 375 -2.54 17.09 -6.84
N ASN A 376 -2.43 15.83 -6.45
CA ASN A 376 -2.70 14.71 -7.35
C ASN A 376 -3.98 14.00 -6.93
N ILE A 377 -4.85 13.79 -7.91
CA ILE A 377 -6.09 13.03 -7.77
C ILE A 377 -5.94 11.79 -8.63
N GLY A 378 -6.09 10.62 -8.00
CA GLY A 378 -6.05 9.32 -8.67
C GLY A 378 -7.40 8.63 -8.59
N PHE A 379 -7.77 7.96 -9.67
CA PHE A 379 -8.96 7.12 -9.75
C PHE A 379 -8.54 5.74 -10.24
N GLU A 380 -8.98 4.70 -9.55
CA GLU A 380 -8.67 3.32 -9.90
C GLU A 380 -9.95 2.48 -9.83
N LEU A 381 -10.17 1.69 -10.87
CA LEU A 381 -11.21 0.67 -10.93
C LEU A 381 -10.53 -0.67 -11.11
N GLY A 382 -10.93 -1.66 -10.33
CA GLY A 382 -10.34 -2.98 -10.47
C GLY A 382 -11.22 -4.12 -9.99
N LYS A 383 -10.74 -5.32 -10.29
CA LYS A 383 -11.35 -6.59 -9.93
C LYS A 383 -10.28 -7.51 -9.38
N LYS A 384 -10.49 -8.01 -8.16
CA LYS A 384 -9.62 -8.95 -7.46
C LYS A 384 -10.37 -10.22 -7.10
N GLY A 385 -9.73 -11.37 -7.24
CA GLY A 385 -10.32 -12.67 -6.90
C GLY A 385 -11.35 -13.20 -7.91
N THR A 386 -12.08 -14.24 -7.50
CA THR A 386 -13.06 -14.98 -8.31
C THR A 386 -14.23 -15.42 -7.43
N THR A 387 -15.38 -15.76 -8.02
CA THR A 387 -16.48 -16.41 -7.30
C THR A 387 -16.40 -17.94 -7.37
N GLU A 388 -15.60 -18.48 -8.28
CA GLU A 388 -15.39 -19.92 -8.42
C GLU A 388 -14.93 -20.56 -7.10
N SER A 389 -15.37 -21.80 -6.85
CA SER A 389 -15.02 -22.56 -5.63
C SER A 389 -15.43 -21.84 -4.32
N ASN A 390 -16.58 -21.15 -4.35
CA ASN A 390 -17.14 -20.37 -3.23
C ASN A 390 -16.19 -19.25 -2.73
N LEU A 391 -15.34 -18.74 -3.62
CA LEU A 391 -14.44 -17.63 -3.30
C LEU A 391 -15.16 -16.28 -3.42
N VAL A 392 -14.49 -15.24 -2.94
CA VAL A 392 -15.02 -13.87 -2.97
C VAL A 392 -14.39 -13.11 -4.13
N GLN A 393 -15.21 -12.54 -5.00
CA GLN A 393 -14.78 -11.55 -5.97
C GLN A 393 -14.95 -10.15 -5.38
N GLU A 394 -13.92 -9.31 -5.51
CA GLU A 394 -13.91 -7.93 -5.06
C GLU A 394 -13.90 -7.01 -6.29
N ASN A 395 -14.95 -6.20 -6.45
CA ASN A 395 -14.94 -5.12 -7.44
C ASN A 395 -14.76 -3.80 -6.68
N TYR A 396 -13.64 -3.13 -6.91
CA TYR A 396 -13.24 -1.99 -6.09
C TYR A 396 -13.07 -0.71 -6.91
N THR A 397 -13.35 0.40 -6.24
CA THR A 397 -13.11 1.76 -6.72
C THR A 397 -12.27 2.49 -5.68
N ASN A 398 -11.12 3.02 -6.10
CA ASN A 398 -10.30 3.88 -5.25
C ASN A 398 -10.32 5.31 -5.77
N LEU A 399 -10.56 6.24 -4.85
CA LEU A 399 -10.32 7.67 -5.04
C LEU A 399 -9.15 8.05 -4.14
N SER A 400 -8.03 8.42 -4.74
CA SER A 400 -6.80 8.78 -4.02
C SER A 400 -6.51 10.26 -4.17
N VAL A 401 -6.05 10.89 -3.11
CA VAL A 401 -5.58 12.29 -3.12
C VAL A 401 -4.22 12.35 -2.48
N SER A 402 -3.29 13.08 -3.08
CA SER A 402 -2.03 13.42 -2.46
C SER A 402 -1.63 14.86 -2.68
N PHE A 403 -0.80 15.36 -1.78
CA PHE A 403 -0.17 16.66 -1.88
C PHE A 403 1.32 16.43 -2.05
N SER A 404 1.90 17.00 -3.10
CA SER A 404 3.35 17.04 -3.30
C SER A 404 3.77 18.50 -3.17
N LEU A 405 4.19 18.86 -1.95
CA LEU A 405 4.55 20.21 -1.55
C LEU A 405 6.06 20.41 -1.70
N ASN A 406 6.45 21.32 -2.58
CA ASN A 406 7.83 21.56 -2.95
C ASN A 406 8.27 22.96 -2.54
N ASP A 407 9.38 23.05 -1.83
CA ASP A 407 9.96 24.32 -1.41
C ASP A 407 11.50 24.23 -1.28
N THR A 408 12.16 25.38 -1.28
CA THR A 408 13.58 25.51 -0.97
C THR A 408 13.76 25.69 0.53
N TRP A 409 14.03 24.61 1.25
CA TRP A 409 14.37 24.68 2.66
C TRP A 409 15.83 25.12 2.84
N PHE A 410 16.16 25.64 4.03
CA PHE A 410 17.52 26.02 4.44
C PHE A 410 18.16 27.21 3.70
N VAL A 411 17.37 28.03 3.00
CA VAL A 411 17.84 29.33 2.51
C VAL A 411 17.84 30.31 3.69
N LYS A 412 19.02 30.82 4.08
CA LYS A 412 19.11 31.92 5.05
C LYS A 412 18.36 33.13 4.48
N ARG A 413 17.23 33.50 5.10
CA ARG A 413 16.52 34.73 4.76
C ARG A 413 17.43 35.90 5.04
N LYS A 414 17.80 36.65 3.99
CA LYS A 414 18.43 37.95 4.16
C LYS A 414 17.30 38.94 4.43
N PHE A 415 17.31 39.53 5.62
CA PHE A 415 16.52 40.73 5.89
C PHE A 415 17.30 41.91 5.29
N ASN A 416 16.67 42.68 4.41
CA ASN A 416 17.16 44.00 4.00
C ASN A 416 16.52 45.05 4.90
#